data_AF-A0A248U972-F1
#
_entry.id   AF-A0A248U972-F1
#
_cell.length_a   1.000
_cell.length_b   1.000
_cell.length_c   1.000
_cell.angle_alpha   90.00
_cell.angle_beta   90.00
_cell.angle_gamma   90.00
#
_symmetry.space_group_name_H-M   'P 1'
#
loop_
_entity.id
_entity.type
_entity.pdbx_description
1 polymer ?
#
loop_
_entity_poly.entity_id
_entity_poly.type
_entity_poly.pdbx_seq_one_letter_code
_entity_poly.pdbx_strand_id
1 'polypeptide(L)' 'MKLSNSNPSIVFSAAHMTVREDGTPVLEFIRYRLMSDDSATVTVQTHFPRTYDVITEKRFLTASWLMV' A
#
# COMPACT_ATOMS: atom_id res chain seq x y z
N MET A 1 7.52 15.09 -27.59
CA MET A 1 7.32 14.01 -26.60
C MET A 1 6.18 14.44 -25.68
N LYS A 2 5.01 13.82 -25.78
CA LYS A 2 3.82 14.22 -25.00
C LYS A 2 4.02 13.69 -23.58
N LEU A 3 4.31 14.57 -22.62
CA LEU A 3 4.25 14.22 -21.19
C LEU A 3 2.80 13.83 -20.91
N SER A 4 2.56 12.53 -20.74
CA SER A 4 1.24 11.96 -20.48
C SER A 4 0.61 12.66 -19.29
N ASN A 5 -0.68 13.03 -19.41
CA ASN A 5 -1.52 13.58 -18.33
C ASN A 5 -1.08 13.02 -16.97
N SER A 6 -0.42 13.85 -16.15
CA SER A 6 -0.16 13.48 -14.77
C SER A 6 -1.51 13.44 -14.08
N ASN A 7 -2.11 12.26 -13.98
CA ASN A 7 -3.32 12.09 -13.19
C ASN A 7 -2.91 12.37 -11.74
N PRO A 8 -3.26 13.54 -11.17
CA PRO A 8 -2.66 13.97 -9.92
C PRO A 8 -3.08 12.98 -8.84
N SER A 9 -2.10 12.42 -8.14
CA SER A 9 -2.34 11.49 -7.04
C SER A 9 -1.46 11.85 -5.86
N ILE A 10 -2.04 11.82 -4.67
CA ILE A 10 -1.29 11.97 -3.43
C ILE A 10 -0.87 10.57 -3.00
N VAL A 11 0.43 10.37 -2.76
CA VAL A 11 1.01 9.07 -2.43
C VAL A 11 1.78 9.16 -1.12
N PHE A 12 1.46 8.26 -0.19
CA PHE A 12 2.17 8.10 1.07
C PHE A 12 2.54 6.65 1.29
N SER A 13 3.59 6.41 2.07
CA SER A 13 3.97 5.07 2.51
C SER A 13 4.26 5.04 4.00
N ALA A 14 3.93 3.93 4.63
CA ALA A 14 4.27 3.62 6.01
C ALA A 14 4.99 2.26 6.07
N ALA A 15 5.95 2.15 6.97
CA ALA A 15 6.61 0.89 7.30
C ALA A 15 6.26 0.56 8.76
N HIS A 16 5.49 -0.49 8.96
CA HIS A 16 4.99 -0.89 10.27
C HIS A 16 5.62 -2.22 10.68
N MET A 17 6.40 -2.21 11.75
CA MET A 17 6.97 -3.45 12.31
C MET A 17 5.98 -4.02 13.33
N THR A 18 5.60 -5.27 13.14
CA THR A 18 4.57 -5.94 13.95
C THR A 18 4.87 -7.43 14.09
N VAL A 19 4.04 -8.15 14.86
CA VAL A 19 4.12 -9.60 15.06
C VAL A 19 2.78 -10.21 14.62
N ARG A 20 2.83 -11.26 13.80
CA ARG A 20 1.63 -11.98 13.34
C ARG A 20 1.04 -12.85 14.46
N GLU A 21 -0.18 -13.36 14.23
CA GLU A 21 -0.85 -14.30 15.16
C GLU A 21 -0.02 -15.55 15.45
N ASP A 22 0.78 -16.01 14.48
CA ASP A 22 1.69 -17.15 14.62
C ASP A 22 3.00 -16.83 15.38
N GLY A 23 3.18 -15.60 15.86
CA GLY A 23 4.37 -15.14 16.57
C GLY A 23 5.52 -14.68 15.67
N THR A 24 5.38 -14.72 14.35
CA THR A 24 6.44 -14.29 13.42
C THR A 24 6.56 -12.76 13.38
N PRO A 25 7.74 -12.17 13.65
CA PRO A 25 7.96 -10.75 13.48
C PRO A 25 8.03 -10.39 11.99
N VAL A 26 7.34 -9.35 11.58
CA VAL A 26 7.22 -8.93 10.17
C VAL A 26 7.28 -7.42 10.00
N LEU A 27 7.67 -6.98 8.80
CA LEU A 27 7.57 -5.60 8.35
C LEU A 27 6.44 -5.49 7.33
N GLU A 28 5.39 -4.74 7.66
CA GLU A 28 4.32 -4.39 6.73
C GLU A 28 4.66 -3.08 6.03
N PHE A 29 4.97 -3.16 4.74
CA PHE A 29 5.10 -1.98 3.89
C PHE A 29 3.75 -1.64 3.29
N ILE A 30 3.22 -0.48 3.67
CA ILE A 30 1.90 -0.01 3.28
C ILE A 30 2.07 1.21 2.37
N ARG A 31 1.43 1.18 1.21
CA ARG A 31 1.39 2.31 0.27
C ARG A 31 -0.05 2.77 0.09
N TYR A 32 -0.32 4.01 0.44
CA TYR A 32 -1.57 4.69 0.22
C TYR A 32 -1.46 5.55 -1.04
N ARG A 33 -2.46 5.49 -1.91
CA ARG A 33 -2.55 6.34 -3.09
C ARG A 33 -3.98 6.85 -3.21
N LEU A 34 -4.15 8.16 -3.04
CA LEU A 34 -5.39 8.87 -3.30
C LEU A 34 -5.34 9.45 -4.71
N MET A 35 -6.36 9.14 -5.50
CA MET A 35 -6.53 9.59 -6.88
C MET A 35 -7.43 10.83 -6.91
N SER A 36 -7.40 11.57 -8.02
CA SER A 36 -8.22 12.78 -8.22
C SER A 36 -9.71 12.50 -8.43
N ASP A 37 -10.10 11.24 -8.60
CA ASP A 37 -11.48 10.78 -8.73
C ASP A 37 -12.07 10.29 -7.39
N ASP A 38 -11.50 10.77 -6.28
CA ASP A 38 -11.85 10.39 -4.90
C ASP A 38 -11.75 8.87 -4.60
N SER A 39 -11.07 8.12 -5.47
CA SER A 39 -10.70 6.74 -5.18
C SER A 39 -9.37 6.67 -4.43
N ALA A 40 -9.28 5.71 -3.51
CA ALA A 40 -8.07 5.40 -2.78
C ALA A 40 -7.69 3.94 -3.02
N THR A 41 -6.40 3.70 -3.23
CA THR A 41 -5.83 2.36 -3.20
C THR A 41 -4.85 2.25 -2.05
N VAL A 42 -4.99 1.18 -1.27
CA VAL A 42 -4.02 0.78 -0.25
C VAL A 42 -3.40 -0.51 -0.71
N THR A 43 -2.07 -0.51 -0.78
CA THR A 43 -1.32 -1.72 -1.04
C THR A 43 -0.53 -2.11 0.19
N VAL A 44 -0.62 -3.38 0.59
CA VAL A 44 0.18 -3.93 1.68
C VAL A 44 1.06 -5.04 1.15
N GLN A 45 2.34 -4.99 1.52
CA GLN A 45 3.30 -6.07 1.27
C GLN A 45 4.01 -6.40 2.58
N THR A 46 4.09 -7.68 2.93
CA THR A 46 4.74 -8.11 4.16
C THR A 46 6.11 -8.71 3.85
N HIS A 47 7.11 -8.32 4.62
CA HIS A 47 8.50 -8.73 4.47
C HIS A 47 9.07 -9.32 5.76
N PHE A 48 10.09 -10.17 5.63
CA PHE A 48 10.93 -10.53 6.76
C PHE A 48 11.73 -9.29 7.21
N PRO A 49 11.73 -8.91 8.50
CA PRO A 49 12.34 -7.65 8.93
C PRO A 49 13.85 -7.55 8.70
N ARG A 50 14.53 -8.71 8.65
CA ARG A 50 16.00 -8.78 8.52
C ARG A 50 16.46 -8.87 7.07
N THR A 51 15.77 -9.68 6.27
CA THR A 51 16.20 -9.97 4.89
C THR A 51 15.41 -9.17 3.85
N TYR A 52 14.26 -8.59 4.24
CA TYR A 52 13.30 -7.93 3.35
C TYR A 52 12.68 -8.85 2.30
N ASP A 53 12.89 -10.17 2.40
CA ASP A 53 12.24 -11.14 1.54
C ASP A 53 10.73 -11.07 1.73
N VAL A 54 10.00 -11.17 0.62
CA VAL A 54 8.53 -11.08 0.61
C VAL A 54 7.95 -12.35 1.23
N ILE A 55 7.07 -12.18 2.23
CA ILE A 55 6.43 -13.30 2.92
C ILE A 55 5.06 -13.63 2.31
N THR A 56 4.33 -12.61 1.86
CA THR A 56 2.99 -12.77 1.30
C THR A 56 2.86 -12.02 -0.01
N GLU A 57 1.95 -12.48 -0.85
CA GLU A 57 1.51 -11.71 -2.01
C GLU A 57 1.03 -10.31 -1.59
N LYS A 58 1.20 -9.39 -2.54
CA LYS A 58 0.83 -7.99 -2.40
C LYS A 58 -0.69 -7.88 -2.36
N ARG A 59 -1.24 -7.34 -1.28
CA ARG A 59 -2.70 -7.16 -1.11
C ARG A 59 -3.11 -5.77 -1.57
N PHE A 60 -4.15 -5.70 -2.39
CA PHE A 60 -4.72 -4.45 -2.88
C PHE A 60 -6.10 -4.25 -2.30
N LEU A 61 -6.30 -3.11 -1.65
CA LEU A 61 -7.59 -2.67 -1.15
C LEU A 61 -7.94 -1.39 -1.90
N THR A 62 -9.14 -1.35 -2.48
CA THR A 62 -9.64 -0.17 -3.17
C THR A 62 -10.87 0.32 -2.42
N ALA A 63 -10.90 1.63 -2.16
CA ALA A 63 -12.08 2.31 -1.65
C ALA A 63 -12.43 3.44 -2.63
N SER A 64 -13.70 3.53 -2.99
CA SER A 64 -14.24 4.66 -3.73
C SER A 64 -15.43 5.19 -2.96
N TRP A 65 -15.42 6.48 -2.65
CA TRP A 65 -16.59 7.12 -2.04
C TRP A 65 -17.64 7.31 -3.14
N LEU A 66 -18.72 6.54 -3.09
CA LEU A 66 -19.96 6.94 -3.77
C LEU A 66 -20.48 8.14 -2.99
N MET A 67 -20.41 9.34 -3.58
CA MET A 67 -21.13 10.48 -3.05
C MET A 67 -22.62 10.10 -2.97
N VAL A 68 -23.14 10.05 -1.75
CA VAL A 68 -24.58 9.96 -1.46
C VAL A 68 -25.20 11.34 -1.65
#